data_AF-A0A9R1AWF4-F1
#
_entry.id   AF-A0A9R1AWF4-F1
#
_cell.length_a   1.000
_cell.length_b   1.000
_cell.length_c   1.000
_cell.angle_alpha   90.00
_cell.angle_beta   90.00
_cell.angle_gamma   90.00
#
_symmetry.space_group_name_H-M   'P 1'
#
loop_
_entity.id
_entity.type
_entity.pdbx_description
1 polymer ?
#
loop_
_entity_poly.entity_id
_entity_poly.type
_entity_poly.pdbx_seq_one_letter_code
_entity_poly.pdbx_strand_id
1 'polypeptide(L)'
;MGGLGKTTLVTSLYQQELSGRFQRRAWLTVPRLNHQEFYNDLLQQLCVDFHGDKEKHVTETQQGNNGNETQPKKEQKPVDILAKILLENKCLIVFDDLSSTMEWQLIRKLLPSSKDNTANRIIVTTRELNVAMCCSEKERKIYNLELLTKQDALRLFEKKVLYFTCEIVEALY
;
A
#
# COMPACT_ATOMS: atom_id res chain seq x y z
N MET A 1 18.36 -5.19 -6.98
CA MET A 1 19.26 -4.02 -6.77
C MET A 1 18.58 -2.92 -5.93
N GLY A 2 19.29 -2.34 -4.96
CA GLY A 2 18.83 -1.16 -4.20
C GLY A 2 19.03 0.15 -4.97
N GLY A 3 18.33 1.22 -4.59
CA GLY A 3 18.59 2.58 -5.11
C GLY A 3 18.02 2.92 -6.50
N LEU A 4 17.38 1.98 -7.21
CA LEU A 4 16.82 2.21 -8.55
C LEU A 4 15.52 3.06 -8.59
N GLY A 5 15.03 3.53 -7.45
CA GLY A 5 13.79 4.34 -7.41
C GLY A 5 12.48 3.55 -7.49
N LYS A 6 12.47 2.24 -7.18
CA LYS A 6 11.23 1.42 -7.12
C LYS A 6 10.16 2.04 -6.22
N THR A 7 10.52 2.32 -4.97
CA THR A 7 9.65 3.01 -4.00
C THR A 7 9.18 4.34 -4.57
N THR A 8 10.09 5.17 -5.08
CA THR A 8 9.78 6.48 -5.68
C THR A 8 8.76 6.39 -6.82
N LEU A 9 8.93 5.41 -7.73
CA LEU A 9 8.00 5.18 -8.83
C LEU A 9 6.61 4.82 -8.32
N VAL A 10 6.52 3.86 -7.39
CA VAL A 10 5.23 3.45 -6.81
C VAL A 10 4.59 4.59 -6.01
N THR A 11 5.39 5.42 -5.31
CA THR A 11 4.90 6.59 -4.58
C THR A 11 4.24 7.57 -5.54
N SER A 12 4.89 7.86 -6.67
CA SER A 12 4.33 8.73 -7.71
C SER A 12 2.99 8.20 -8.24
N LEU A 13 2.90 6.91 -8.53
CA LEU A 13 1.66 6.27 -9.01
C LEU A 13 0.55 6.30 -7.95
N TYR A 14 0.90 6.01 -6.71
CA TYR A 14 -0.03 5.97 -5.58
C TYR A 14 -0.65 7.34 -5.28
N GLN A 15 0.13 8.41 -5.43
CA GLN A 15 -0.30 9.77 -5.16
C GLN A 15 -1.05 10.42 -6.33
N GLN A 16 -0.61 10.21 -7.57
CA GLN A 16 -1.13 10.97 -8.72
C GLN A 16 -2.11 10.17 -9.57
N GLU A 17 -1.71 8.98 -10.02
CA GLU A 17 -2.43 8.23 -11.08
C GLU A 17 -3.60 7.39 -10.55
N LEU A 18 -3.55 7.02 -9.27
CA LEU A 18 -4.49 6.09 -8.65
C LEU A 18 -5.41 6.77 -7.62
N SER A 19 -5.23 8.07 -7.37
CA SER A 19 -6.07 8.85 -6.47
C SER A 19 -7.52 8.86 -6.95
N GLY A 20 -8.46 8.53 -6.05
CA GLY A 20 -9.89 8.43 -6.34
C GLY A 20 -10.34 7.19 -7.13
N ARG A 21 -9.44 6.35 -7.66
CA ARG A 21 -9.83 5.11 -8.38
C ARG A 21 -10.12 3.94 -7.46
N PHE A 22 -9.64 3.99 -6.23
CA PHE A 22 -9.75 2.95 -5.21
C PHE A 22 -10.44 3.54 -4.00
N GLN A 23 -11.42 2.83 -3.47
CA GLN A 23 -12.20 3.25 -2.31
C GLN A 23 -11.31 3.24 -1.06
N ARG A 24 -10.46 2.22 -0.94
CA ARG A 24 -9.58 2.03 0.22
C ARG A 24 -8.15 1.82 -0.24
N ARG A 25 -7.18 2.31 0.53
CA ARG A 25 -5.77 2.19 0.17
C ARG A 25 -4.91 1.90 1.40
N ALA A 26 -3.87 1.11 1.21
CA ALA A 26 -2.86 0.87 2.23
C ALA A 26 -1.47 0.86 1.61
N TRP A 27 -0.50 1.38 2.35
CA TRP A 27 0.91 1.31 2.04
C TRP A 27 1.65 0.81 3.25
N LEU A 28 2.29 -0.34 3.12
CA LEU A 28 3.08 -0.95 4.18
C LEU A 28 4.49 -1.21 3.70
N THR A 29 5.46 -0.75 4.49
CA THR A 29 6.81 -1.28 4.42
C THR A 29 6.80 -2.60 5.18
N VAL A 30 7.02 -3.71 4.48
CA VAL A 30 6.81 -5.03 5.09
C VAL A 30 7.83 -5.24 6.22
N PRO A 31 7.38 -5.44 7.48
CA PRO A 31 8.29 -5.52 8.60
C PRO A 31 8.98 -6.88 8.60
N ARG A 32 10.30 -6.83 8.83
CA ARG A 32 11.16 -8.01 8.83
C ARG A 32 10.83 -9.01 9.96
N LEU A 33 10.09 -8.61 11.01
CA LEU A 33 9.96 -9.41 12.25
C LEU A 33 8.62 -9.33 13.03
N ASN A 34 7.64 -8.49 12.68
CA ASN A 34 6.39 -8.36 13.47
C ASN A 34 5.11 -8.47 12.61
N HIS A 35 4.56 -9.69 12.54
CA HIS A 35 3.35 -9.98 11.76
C HIS A 35 2.07 -9.39 12.37
N GLN A 36 2.00 -9.21 13.69
CA GLN A 36 0.79 -8.71 14.34
C GLN A 36 0.65 -7.20 14.17
N GLU A 37 1.74 -6.45 14.31
CA GLU A 37 1.75 -5.01 14.02
C GLU A 37 1.45 -4.74 12.54
N PHE A 38 2.08 -5.50 11.64
CA PHE A 38 1.78 -5.43 10.21
C PHE A 38 0.30 -5.63 9.90
N TYR A 39 -0.28 -6.66 10.51
CA TYR A 39 -1.68 -6.98 10.34
C TYR A 39 -2.59 -5.84 10.82
N ASN A 40 -2.31 -5.32 12.02
CA ASN A 40 -3.08 -4.22 12.60
C ASN A 40 -2.96 -2.94 11.78
N ASP A 41 -1.77 -2.63 11.27
CA ASP A 41 -1.52 -1.47 10.40
C ASP A 41 -2.28 -1.61 9.07
N LEU A 42 -2.23 -2.79 8.44
CA LEU A 42 -2.98 -3.06 7.21
C LEU A 42 -4.48 -2.87 7.42
N LEU A 43 -5.02 -3.44 8.51
CA LEU A 43 -6.43 -3.29 8.85
C LEU A 43 -6.76 -1.82 9.12
N GLN A 44 -5.98 -1.13 9.94
CA GLN A 44 -6.21 0.26 10.29
C GLN A 44 -6.25 1.17 9.06
N GLN A 45 -5.29 1.03 8.14
CA GLN A 45 -5.25 1.82 6.92
C GLN A 45 -6.42 1.51 5.98
N LEU A 46 -6.83 0.25 5.90
CA LEU A 46 -7.97 -0.14 5.06
C LEU A 46 -9.33 0.16 5.71
N CYS A 47 -9.42 0.36 7.02
CA CYS A 47 -10.67 0.70 7.71
C CYS A 47 -11.18 2.10 7.38
N VAL A 48 -10.33 2.99 6.91
CA VAL A 48 -10.71 4.34 6.46
C VAL A 48 -10.67 4.39 4.94
N ASP A 49 -11.74 4.86 4.34
CA ASP A 49 -11.80 5.03 2.90
C ASP A 49 -11.09 6.32 2.43
N PHE A 50 -11.06 6.54 1.12
CA PHE A 50 -10.42 7.69 0.52
C PHE A 50 -11.06 9.03 0.93
N HIS A 51 -12.34 9.03 1.31
CA HIS A 51 -13.09 10.20 1.77
C HIS A 51 -12.97 10.45 3.28
N GLY A 52 -12.34 9.52 4.02
CA GLY A 52 -12.21 9.59 5.47
C GLY A 52 -13.33 8.86 6.22
N ASP A 53 -14.22 8.15 5.51
CA ASP A 53 -15.31 7.41 6.11
C ASP A 53 -14.79 6.08 6.69
N LYS A 54 -15.15 5.83 7.95
CA LYS A 54 -14.80 4.58 8.63
C LYS A 54 -15.71 3.44 8.17
N GLU A 55 -15.14 2.25 8.03
CA GLU A 55 -15.89 1.02 7.85
C GLU A 55 -16.89 0.86 9.01
N LYS A 56 -18.19 0.78 8.67
CA LYS A 56 -19.30 0.92 9.63
C LYS A 56 -19.29 -0.12 10.74
N HIS A 57 -18.59 -1.23 10.54
CA HIS A 57 -18.49 -2.34 11.50
C HIS A 57 -17.26 -2.29 12.41
N VAL A 58 -16.35 -1.32 12.25
CA VAL A 58 -15.12 -1.19 13.06
C VAL A 58 -15.38 -0.39 14.34
N THR A 59 -16.42 0.45 14.37
CA THR A 59 -16.66 1.43 15.44
C THR A 59 -17.46 0.93 16.64
N GLU A 60 -17.91 -0.33 16.68
CA GLU A 60 -18.74 -0.80 17.80
C GLU A 60 -17.95 -1.37 19.00
N THR A 61 -16.62 -1.46 18.93
CA THR A 61 -15.81 -1.98 20.05
C THR A 61 -15.23 -0.91 20.98
N GLN A 62 -15.45 0.39 20.73
CA GLN A 62 -14.98 1.42 21.66
C GLN A 62 -16.03 2.51 21.89
N GLN A 63 -16.65 2.45 23.08
CA GLN A 63 -17.50 3.45 23.73
C GLN A 63 -18.89 3.69 23.15
N GLY A 64 -19.89 3.21 23.89
CA GLY A 64 -21.31 3.50 23.69
C GLY A 64 -22.16 2.83 24.76
N ASN A 65 -21.96 3.21 26.03
CA ASN A 65 -22.93 2.93 27.08
C ASN A 65 -24.13 3.85 26.82
N ASN A 66 -25.20 3.33 26.20
CA ASN A 66 -26.56 3.80 26.40
C ASN A 66 -27.55 2.75 25.89
N GLY A 67 -28.48 2.41 26.76
CA GLY A 67 -29.33 1.23 26.67
C GLY A 67 -30.33 1.26 25.51
N ASN A 68 -30.50 0.10 24.88
CA ASN A 68 -31.74 -0.69 24.85
C ASN A 68 -31.70 -1.67 23.66
N GLU A 69 -32.18 -2.87 23.93
CA GLU A 69 -32.46 -3.98 23.01
C GLU A 69 -31.31 -4.91 22.61
N THR A 70 -31.43 -6.11 23.19
CA THR A 70 -30.55 -7.26 23.15
C THR A 70 -30.64 -8.00 21.82
N GLN A 71 -29.69 -7.77 20.93
CA GLN A 71 -29.17 -8.82 20.06
C GLN A 71 -27.74 -9.11 20.49
N PRO A 72 -27.28 -10.37 20.55
CA PRO A 72 -25.87 -10.66 20.77
C PRO A 72 -25.11 -10.13 19.55
N LYS A 73 -24.55 -8.91 19.66
CA LYS A 73 -23.61 -8.38 18.69
C LYS A 73 -22.42 -9.33 18.70
N LYS A 74 -22.34 -10.22 17.70
CA LYS A 74 -21.18 -11.08 17.50
C LYS A 74 -19.97 -10.16 17.41
N GLU A 75 -19.08 -10.26 18.39
CA GLU A 75 -17.74 -9.68 18.29
C GLU A 75 -17.11 -10.18 16.98
N GLN A 76 -17.00 -9.29 16.00
CA GLN A 76 -16.36 -9.63 14.73
C GLN A 76 -14.86 -9.69 14.97
N LYS A 77 -14.23 -10.81 14.58
CA LYS A 77 -12.78 -10.91 14.72
C LYS A 77 -12.15 -9.96 13.70
N PRO A 78 -11.00 -9.32 14.02
CA PRO A 78 -10.30 -8.45 13.08
C PRO A 78 -10.08 -9.07 11.69
N VAL A 79 -9.87 -10.38 11.63
CA VAL A 79 -9.68 -11.16 10.39
C VAL A 79 -10.93 -11.15 9.53
N ASP A 80 -12.11 -11.26 10.14
CA ASP A 80 -13.39 -11.22 9.43
C ASP A 80 -13.63 -9.83 8.84
N ILE A 81 -13.24 -8.77 9.58
CA ILE A 81 -13.33 -7.39 9.13
C ILE A 81 -12.41 -7.15 7.94
N LEU A 82 -11.14 -7.57 8.01
CA LEU A 82 -10.19 -7.42 6.91
C LEU A 82 -10.68 -8.17 5.67
N ALA A 83 -11.13 -9.42 5.83
CA ALA A 83 -11.65 -10.22 4.72
C ALA A 83 -12.85 -9.54 4.06
N LYS A 84 -13.79 -9.03 4.85
CA LYS A 84 -14.95 -8.28 4.37
C LYS A 84 -14.53 -7.05 3.57
N ILE A 85 -13.63 -6.24 4.13
CA ILE A 85 -13.12 -5.04 3.44
C ILE A 85 -12.54 -5.41 2.08
N LEU A 86 -11.67 -6.43 2.04
CA LEU A 86 -11.02 -6.87 0.81
C LEU A 86 -11.99 -7.51 -0.21
N LEU A 87 -13.10 -8.10 0.23
CA LEU A 87 -14.11 -8.69 -0.65
C LEU A 87 -15.06 -7.65 -1.23
N GLU A 88 -15.49 -6.69 -0.43
CA GLU A 88 -16.58 -5.76 -0.80
C GLU A 88 -16.09 -4.44 -1.40
N ASN A 89 -14.81 -4.10 -1.21
CA ASN A 89 -14.26 -2.81 -1.64
C ASN A 89 -13.24 -2.96 -2.75
N LYS A 90 -13.02 -1.87 -3.48
CA LYS A 90 -11.91 -1.76 -4.43
C LYS A 90 -10.68 -1.18 -3.74
N CYS A 91 -9.74 -2.05 -3.37
CA CYS A 91 -8.55 -1.71 -2.60
C CYS A 91 -7.28 -1.60 -3.46
N LEU A 92 -6.44 -0.60 -3.16
CA LEU A 92 -5.05 -0.54 -3.64
C LEU A 92 -4.11 -0.77 -2.47
N ILE A 93 -3.31 -1.83 -2.52
CA ILE A 93 -2.40 -2.20 -1.43
C ILE A 93 -0.97 -2.24 -1.96
N VAL A 94 -0.09 -1.49 -1.32
CA VAL A 94 1.34 -1.47 -1.62
C VAL A 94 2.10 -2.19 -0.51
N PHE A 95 2.88 -3.20 -0.88
CA PHE A 95 3.86 -3.86 -0.02
C PHE A 95 5.26 -3.46 -0.50
N ASP A 96 5.88 -2.53 0.20
CA ASP A 96 7.17 -1.95 -0.16
C ASP A 96 8.34 -2.69 0.52
N ASP A 97 9.43 -2.86 -0.23
CA ASP A 97 10.70 -3.49 0.16
C ASP A 97 10.58 -4.92 0.70
N LEU A 98 9.70 -5.74 0.10
CA LEU A 98 9.51 -7.15 0.48
C LEU A 98 10.79 -7.96 0.28
N SER A 99 11.22 -8.69 1.30
CA SER A 99 12.57 -9.26 1.36
C SER A 99 12.62 -10.78 1.17
N SER A 100 11.53 -11.50 1.45
CA SER A 100 11.49 -12.96 1.33
C SER A 100 10.17 -13.51 0.78
N THR A 101 10.24 -14.72 0.21
CA THR A 101 9.06 -15.47 -0.25
C THR A 101 8.19 -15.94 0.92
N MET A 102 8.78 -16.16 2.10
CA MET A 102 8.05 -16.51 3.32
C MET A 102 7.14 -15.36 3.77
N GLU A 103 7.65 -14.13 3.79
CA GLU A 103 6.84 -12.93 4.07
C GLU A 103 5.67 -12.83 3.09
N TRP A 104 5.91 -13.06 1.79
CA TRP A 104 4.83 -13.08 0.80
C TRP A 104 3.78 -14.15 1.08
N GLN A 105 4.20 -15.38 1.43
CA GLN A 105 3.27 -16.47 1.73
C GLN A 105 2.39 -16.16 2.94
N LEU A 106 2.92 -15.45 3.94
CA LEU A 106 2.14 -15.01 5.10
C LEU A 106 1.14 -13.92 4.72
N ILE A 107 1.58 -12.92 3.94
CA ILE A 107 0.70 -11.86 3.40
C ILE A 107 -0.44 -12.48 2.57
N ARG A 108 -0.11 -13.42 1.69
CA ARG A 108 -1.06 -14.08 0.79
C ARG A 108 -2.19 -14.80 1.54
N LYS A 109 -1.94 -15.32 2.74
CA LYS A 109 -2.98 -15.94 3.59
C LYS A 109 -4.03 -14.95 4.09
N LEU A 110 -3.72 -13.66 4.10
CA LEU A 110 -4.64 -12.59 4.52
C LEU A 110 -5.48 -12.04 3.37
N LEU A 111 -5.12 -12.35 2.13
CA LEU A 111 -5.74 -11.80 0.94
C LEU A 111 -6.80 -12.77 0.40
N PRO A 112 -7.96 -12.27 -0.10
CA PRO A 112 -8.94 -13.11 -0.75
C PRO A 112 -8.38 -13.71 -2.04
N SER A 113 -9.02 -14.76 -2.55
CA SER A 113 -8.65 -15.32 -3.85
C SER A 113 -8.86 -14.27 -4.94
N SER A 114 -7.99 -14.27 -5.95
CA SER A 114 -8.10 -13.34 -7.09
C SER A 114 -9.41 -13.49 -7.86
N LYS A 115 -10.12 -14.62 -7.69
CA LYS A 115 -11.44 -14.87 -8.26
C LYS A 115 -12.57 -14.19 -7.49
N ASP A 116 -12.38 -13.92 -6.20
CA ASP A 116 -13.44 -13.43 -5.31
C ASP A 116 -13.64 -11.91 -5.50
N ASN A 117 -12.56 -11.17 -5.74
CA ASN A 117 -12.62 -9.75 -6.08
C ASN A 117 -11.45 -9.35 -7.00
N THR A 118 -11.75 -9.13 -8.28
CA THR A 118 -10.76 -8.74 -9.30
C THR A 118 -10.46 -7.24 -9.35
N ALA A 119 -11.22 -6.43 -8.62
CA ALA A 119 -11.08 -4.97 -8.59
C ALA A 119 -9.87 -4.53 -7.76
N ASN A 120 -9.47 -5.35 -6.79
CA ASN A 120 -8.29 -5.10 -5.97
C ASN A 120 -7.01 -5.07 -6.81
N ARG A 121 -6.08 -4.23 -6.39
CA ARG A 121 -4.74 -4.13 -6.96
C ARG A 121 -3.71 -4.17 -5.85
N ILE A 122 -2.73 -5.05 -6.03
CA ILE A 122 -1.61 -5.23 -5.12
C ILE A 122 -0.35 -4.89 -5.91
N ILE A 123 0.46 -4.01 -5.34
CA ILE A 123 1.77 -3.64 -5.88
C ILE A 123 2.79 -4.10 -4.86
N VAL A 124 3.78 -4.86 -5.31
CA VAL A 124 4.91 -5.28 -4.49
C VAL A 124 6.17 -4.65 -5.06
N THR A 125 6.97 -4.01 -4.22
CA THR A 125 8.36 -3.69 -4.57
C THR A 125 9.29 -4.65 -3.85
N THR A 126 10.31 -5.11 -4.55
CA THR A 126 11.33 -5.99 -3.97
C THR A 126 12.65 -5.79 -4.70
N ARG A 127 13.76 -6.13 -4.03
CA ARG A 127 15.09 -6.16 -4.62
C ARG A 127 15.45 -7.52 -5.21
N GLU A 128 14.65 -8.54 -4.85
CA GLU A 128 14.94 -9.95 -5.05
C GLU A 128 14.04 -10.53 -6.15
N LEU A 129 14.64 -11.04 -7.23
CA LEU A 129 13.88 -11.57 -8.36
C LEU A 129 13.03 -12.79 -7.96
N ASN A 130 13.54 -13.66 -7.08
CA ASN A 130 12.81 -14.83 -6.59
C ASN A 130 11.53 -14.43 -5.82
N VAL A 131 11.54 -13.33 -5.07
CA VAL A 131 10.38 -12.77 -4.38
C VAL A 131 9.37 -12.26 -5.41
N ALA A 132 9.82 -11.52 -6.43
CA ALA A 132 8.95 -11.03 -7.50
C ALA A 132 8.27 -12.19 -8.26
N MET A 133 9.02 -13.25 -8.57
CA MET A 133 8.50 -14.47 -9.21
C MET A 133 7.48 -15.17 -8.31
N CYS A 134 7.73 -15.25 -6.99
CA CYS A 134 6.79 -15.82 -6.04
C CYS A 134 5.49 -15.00 -5.92
N CYS A 135 5.58 -13.68 -6.05
CA CYS A 135 4.42 -12.78 -6.04
C CYS A 135 3.56 -12.91 -7.31
N SER A 136 4.19 -13.22 -8.44
CA SER A 136 3.53 -13.21 -9.75
C SER A 136 3.19 -14.62 -10.22
N GLU A 137 1.96 -15.08 -9.95
CA GLU A 137 1.46 -16.39 -10.43
C GLU A 137 1.56 -16.56 -11.96
N LYS A 138 1.61 -15.46 -12.70
CA LYS A 138 1.91 -15.42 -14.14
C LYS A 138 3.06 -14.45 -14.33
N GLU A 139 4.18 -14.86 -14.91
CA GLU A 139 5.39 -14.04 -15.12
C GLU A 139 5.15 -12.70 -15.84
N ARG A 140 3.99 -12.53 -16.48
CA ARG A 140 3.59 -11.35 -17.27
C ARG A 140 3.37 -10.05 -16.48
N LYS A 141 3.58 -10.01 -15.17
CA LYS A 141 3.33 -8.81 -14.33
C LYS A 141 4.54 -8.37 -13.51
N ILE A 142 5.73 -8.84 -13.85
CA ILE A 142 6.97 -8.41 -13.21
C ILE A 142 7.58 -7.28 -14.04
N TYR A 143 7.83 -6.14 -13.41
CA TYR A 143 8.50 -5.00 -14.02
C TYR A 143 9.89 -4.86 -13.42
N ASN A 144 10.91 -5.17 -14.22
CA ASN A 144 12.29 -4.94 -13.82
C ASN A 144 12.65 -3.48 -14.10
N LEU A 145 12.92 -2.70 -13.05
CA LEU A 145 13.40 -1.33 -13.22
C LEU A 145 14.86 -1.36 -13.68
N GLU A 146 15.11 -0.71 -14.80
CA GLU A 146 16.45 -0.53 -15.34
C GLU A 146 17.10 0.76 -14.80
N LEU A 147 18.42 0.84 -14.95
CA LEU A 147 19.15 2.06 -14.66
C LEU A 147 18.76 3.15 -15.67
N LEU A 148 18.72 4.39 -15.20
CA LEU A 148 18.57 5.54 -16.08
C LEU A 148 19.76 5.61 -17.04
N THR A 149 19.51 6.05 -18.27
CA THR A 149 20.59 6.39 -19.19
C THR A 149 21.39 7.57 -18.63
N LYS A 150 22.64 7.75 -19.08
CA LYS A 150 23.47 8.90 -18.64
C LYS A 150 22.76 10.24 -18.88
N GLN A 151 22.05 10.36 -20.00
CA GLN A 151 21.29 11.56 -20.35
C GLN A 151 20.10 11.77 -19.42
N ASP A 152 19.31 10.73 -19.15
CA ASP A 152 18.17 10.83 -18.23
C ASP A 152 18.61 11.08 -16.79
N ALA A 153 19.72 10.47 -16.36
CA ALA A 153 20.31 10.71 -15.06
C ALA A 153 20.79 12.16 -14.91
N LEU A 154 21.48 12.70 -15.93
CA LEU A 154 21.90 14.11 -15.95
C LEU A 154 20.69 15.05 -15.91
N ARG A 155 19.68 14.79 -16.74
CA ARG A 155 18.45 15.57 -16.76
C ARG A 155 17.71 15.53 -15.42
N LEU A 156 17.64 14.36 -14.77
CA LEU A 156 17.05 14.22 -13.46
C LEU A 156 17.85 14.99 -12.39
N PHE A 157 19.17 14.95 -12.47
CA PHE A 157 20.07 15.71 -11.58
C PHE A 157 19.88 17.22 -11.76
N GLU A 158 19.93 17.73 -12.99
CA GLU A 158 19.69 19.14 -13.31
C GLU A 158 18.32 19.60 -12.78
N LYS A 159 17.27 18.83 -13.02
CA LYS A 159 15.93 19.13 -12.49
C LYS A 159 15.91 19.17 -10.96
N LYS A 160 16.67 18.32 -10.28
CA LYS A 160 16.70 18.32 -8.81
C LYS A 160 17.52 19.48 -8.26
N VAL A 161 18.65 19.84 -8.88
CA VAL A 161 19.55 20.90 -8.39
C VAL A 161 19.05 22.29 -8.75
N LEU A 162 18.60 22.51 -9.99
CA LEU A 162 18.23 23.83 -10.50
C LEU A 162 16.89 24.35 -9.94
N TYR A 163 16.05 23.48 -9.36
CA TYR A 163 14.87 23.92 -8.61
C TYR A 163 15.21 24.40 -7.18
N PHE A 164 16.44 24.15 -6.68
CA PHE A 164 16.91 24.65 -5.38
C PHE A 164 17.81 25.88 -5.48
N THR A 165 18.29 26.25 -6.67
CA THR A 165 18.96 27.53 -6.86
C THR A 165 17.90 28.61 -7.01
N CYS A 166 17.38 29.06 -5.87
CA CYS A 166 16.64 30.32 -5.78
C CYS A 166 17.50 31.41 -6.44
N GLU A 167 16.90 32.16 -7.36
CA GLU A 167 17.49 33.40 -7.84
C GLU A 167 17.79 34.27 -6.60
N ILE A 168 19.07 34.54 -6.33
CA ILE A 168 19.42 35.64 -5.44
C ILE A 168 19.13 36.91 -6.25
N VAL A 169 17.87 37.35 -6.23
CA VAL A 169 17.51 38.72 -6.56
C VAL A 169 17.14 39.41 -5.26
N GLU A 170 18.13 39.61 -4.39
CA GLU A 170 18.04 40.68 -3.41
C GLU A 170 18.80 41.88 -3.97
N ALA A 171 18.05 42.76 -4.64
CA ALA A 171 18.41 44.15 -4.79
C ALA A 171 17.48 44.94 -3.86
N LEU A 172 18.03 45.49 -2.78
CA LEU A 172 17.42 46.57 -2.03
C LEU A 172 18.48 47.62 -1.70
N TYR A 173 18.10 48.87 -1.96
CA TYR A 173 18.70 50.12 -1.52
C TYR A 173 18.39 50.35 -0.04
#